data_AF-A0A1X6ZZS5-F1
#
_entry.id   AF-A0A1X6ZZS5-F1
#
_cell.length_a   1.000
_cell.length_b   1.000
_cell.length_c   1.000
_cell.angle_alpha   90.00
_cell.angle_beta   90.00
_cell.angle_gamma   90.00
#
_symmetry.space_group_name_H-M   'P 1'
#
loop_
_entity.id
_entity.type
_entity.pdbx_description
1 polymer ?
#
loop_
_entity_poly.entity_id
_entity_poly.type
_entity_poly.pdbx_seq_one_letter_code
_entity_poly.pdbx_strand_id
1 'polypeptide(L)'
;MGYQLYYALGSASMGVRVLLEEIGAEYELIDSTIDRSKPRPEGQLAVNPNGWVPVLVWDDGAMYECAAITIFLCDRHPEAVLSPDFATPERALFLQTLVYFSNSIQNAFQLDYYPDRFADTRDQESSAQRRGLRRLRETWQVIDDQIGDNEWLLGDQFSAADIYLFMLTTWLKPERGQPRVEEFANVKRIANKVRQRPSVQKVYA
;
A
#
# COMPACT_ATOMS: atom_id res chain seq x y z
N MET A 1 -5.50 22.04 7.74
CA MET A 1 -4.71 21.27 8.73
C MET A 1 -3.57 20.66 7.96
N GLY A 2 -2.32 20.95 8.33
CA GLY A 2 -1.16 20.51 7.55
C GLY A 2 -0.73 19.10 7.96
N TYR A 3 -0.41 18.26 6.98
CA TYR A 3 0.25 16.98 7.20
C TYR A 3 1.73 17.06 6.83
N GLN A 4 2.58 16.27 7.48
CA GLN A 4 3.91 15.95 6.98
C GLN A 4 3.99 14.46 6.70
N LEU A 5 4.46 14.09 5.51
CA LEU A 5 4.60 12.71 5.08
C LEU A 5 6.07 12.38 4.83
N TYR A 6 6.65 11.56 5.71
CA TYR A 6 7.94 10.92 5.44
C TYR A 6 7.74 9.85 4.37
N TYR A 7 8.42 10.02 3.24
CA TYR A 7 8.14 9.23 2.05
C TYR A 7 9.41 8.78 1.33
N ALA A 8 9.26 7.73 0.52
CA ALA A 8 10.27 7.31 -0.43
C ALA A 8 9.60 6.79 -1.71
N LEU A 9 10.20 7.06 -2.86
CA LEU A 9 9.73 6.52 -4.13
C LEU A 9 9.76 4.99 -4.14
N GLY A 10 8.77 4.37 -4.80
CA GLY A 10 8.64 2.91 -4.87
C GLY A 10 8.29 2.24 -3.54
N SER A 11 7.72 2.97 -2.59
CA SER A 11 7.35 2.46 -1.26
C SER A 11 5.86 2.64 -0.94
N ALA A 12 5.44 2.19 0.24
CA ALA A 12 4.06 2.30 0.71
C ALA A 12 3.60 3.75 0.92
N SER A 13 4.53 4.68 1.08
CA SER A 13 4.18 6.09 1.23
C SER A 13 3.55 6.70 -0.02
N MET A 14 3.74 6.08 -1.19
CA MET A 14 3.15 6.57 -2.43
C MET A 14 1.62 6.46 -2.41
N GLY A 15 1.06 5.40 -1.82
CA GLY A 15 -0.39 5.24 -1.65
C GLY A 15 -0.97 6.30 -0.69
N VAL A 16 -0.29 6.56 0.42
CA VAL A 16 -0.68 7.64 1.36
C VAL A 16 -0.62 9.00 0.68
N ARG A 17 0.40 9.26 -0.14
CA ARG A 17 0.50 10.51 -0.88
C ARG A 17 -0.65 10.69 -1.86
N VAL A 18 -1.02 9.64 -2.62
CA VAL A 18 -2.23 9.69 -3.48
C VAL A 18 -3.49 9.95 -2.66
N LEU A 19 -3.61 9.31 -1.50
CA LEU A 19 -4.77 9.51 -0.62
C LEU A 19 -4.88 10.97 -0.14
N LEU A 20 -3.77 11.61 0.25
CA LEU A 20 -3.75 13.03 0.60
C LEU A 20 -4.17 13.93 -0.57
N GLU A 21 -3.75 13.58 -1.80
CA GLU A 21 -4.16 14.29 -3.01
C GLU A 21 -5.65 14.12 -3.33
N GLU A 22 -6.21 12.91 -3.15
CA GLU A 22 -7.66 12.66 -3.33
C GLU A 22 -8.51 13.40 -2.31
N ILE A 23 -8.01 13.53 -1.07
CA ILE A 23 -8.65 14.31 -0.01
C ILE A 23 -8.55 15.82 -0.28
N GLY A 24 -7.56 16.25 -1.07
CA GLY A 24 -7.27 17.67 -1.25
C GLY A 24 -6.64 18.32 -0.01
N ALA A 25 -5.98 17.52 0.84
CA ALA A 25 -5.32 18.01 2.04
C ALA A 25 -3.98 18.71 1.70
N GLU A 26 -3.64 19.74 2.46
CA GLU A 26 -2.31 20.34 2.40
C GLU A 26 -1.30 19.44 3.13
N TYR A 27 -0.17 19.19 2.48
CA TYR A 27 0.89 18.38 3.07
C TYR A 27 2.29 18.79 2.62
N GLU A 28 3.27 18.55 3.48
CA GLU A 28 4.70 18.63 3.19
C GLU A 28 5.28 17.22 3.01
N LEU A 29 6.17 17.06 2.04
CA LEU A 29 6.92 15.83 1.85
C LEU A 29 8.28 15.92 2.53
N ILE A 30 8.62 14.89 3.31
CA ILE A 30 9.94 14.76 3.91
C ILE A 30 10.62 13.54 3.32
N ASP A 31 11.74 13.76 2.62
CA ASP A 31 12.49 12.70 1.98
C ASP A 31 13.06 11.70 2.97
N SER A 32 12.89 10.41 2.65
CA SER A 32 13.51 9.28 3.33
C SER A 32 13.93 8.23 2.29
N THR A 33 14.10 6.99 2.70
CA THR A 33 14.67 5.95 1.84
C THR A 33 14.22 4.54 2.22
N ILE A 34 14.05 3.72 1.18
CA ILE A 34 13.89 2.26 1.32
C ILE A 34 15.23 1.51 1.29
N ASP A 35 16.33 2.21 0.95
CA ASP A 35 17.67 1.67 0.98
C ASP A 35 18.16 1.56 2.43
N ARG A 36 18.31 0.34 2.94
CA ARG A 36 18.70 0.10 4.32
C ARG A 36 20.13 0.56 4.65
N SER A 37 20.98 0.78 3.64
CA SER A 37 22.35 1.28 3.84
C SER A 37 22.40 2.80 4.10
N LYS A 38 21.31 3.52 3.82
CA LYS A 38 21.24 4.97 3.99
C LYS A 38 20.62 5.36 5.33
N PRO A 39 21.06 6.49 5.93
CA PRO A 39 20.47 7.01 7.15
C PRO A 39 19.04 7.50 6.89
N ARG A 40 18.23 7.51 7.94
CA ARG A 40 16.84 7.99 7.94
C ARG A 40 16.75 9.28 8.74
N PRO A 41 15.80 10.19 8.43
CA PRO A 41 15.57 11.39 9.23
C PRO A 41 15.32 11.05 10.70
N GLU A 42 15.91 11.83 11.61
CA GLU A 42 15.76 11.63 13.06
C GLU A 42 14.29 11.74 13.49
N GLY A 43 13.54 12.71 12.93
CA GLY A 43 12.11 12.86 13.17
C GLY A 43 11.28 11.64 12.76
N GLN A 44 11.67 10.95 11.69
CA GLN A 44 11.03 9.69 11.31
C GLN A 44 11.29 8.60 12.35
N LEU A 45 12.55 8.45 12.78
CA LEU A 45 12.96 7.41 13.74
C LEU A 45 12.38 7.63 15.13
N ALA A 46 12.15 8.89 15.52
CA ALA A 46 11.50 9.25 16.77
C ALA A 46 10.04 8.74 16.82
N VAL A 47 9.36 8.67 15.66
CA VAL A 47 7.99 8.15 15.56
C VAL A 47 7.96 6.65 15.26
N ASN A 48 8.75 6.19 14.28
CA ASN A 48 8.82 4.79 13.86
C ASN A 48 10.26 4.26 13.98
N PRO A 49 10.61 3.60 15.10
CA PRO A 49 11.96 3.09 15.32
C PRO A 49 12.36 1.96 14.35
N ASN A 50 11.40 1.34 13.64
CA ASN A 50 11.70 0.39 12.56
C ASN A 50 12.35 1.06 11.35
N GLY A 51 12.20 2.38 11.21
CA GLY A 51 12.72 3.16 10.10
C GLY A 51 11.99 2.94 8.78
N TRP A 52 10.75 2.46 8.81
CA TRP A 52 9.96 2.30 7.59
C TRP A 52 9.16 3.56 7.27
N VAL A 53 8.84 3.70 5.99
CA VAL A 53 7.89 4.70 5.48
C VAL A 53 6.61 3.96 5.02
N PRO A 54 5.43 4.58 5.10
CA PRO A 54 5.17 5.98 5.50
C PRO A 54 5.25 6.22 7.01
N VAL A 55 5.58 7.47 7.36
CA VAL A 55 5.23 8.07 8.66
C VAL A 55 4.45 9.35 8.35
N LEU A 56 3.27 9.49 8.94
CA LEU A 56 2.42 10.67 8.83
C LEU A 56 2.46 11.44 10.15
N VAL A 57 2.66 12.75 10.09
CA VAL A 57 2.64 13.68 11.23
C VAL A 57 1.63 14.78 10.94
N TRP A 58 0.97 15.28 11.99
CA TRP A 58 0.07 16.44 11.95
C TRP A 58 0.16 17.20 13.29
N ASP A 59 -0.60 18.30 13.41
CA ASP A 59 -0.47 19.27 14.52
C ASP A 59 -0.41 18.65 15.94
N ASP A 60 -1.21 17.62 16.21
CA ASP A 60 -1.34 16.99 17.53
C ASP A 60 -1.02 15.49 17.55
N GLY A 61 -0.37 14.95 16.52
CA GLY A 61 -0.02 13.53 16.53
C GLY A 61 0.81 13.04 15.35
N ALA A 62 1.20 11.77 15.44
CA ALA A 62 1.94 11.07 14.40
C ALA A 62 1.59 9.59 14.42
N MET A 63 1.69 8.94 13.26
CA MET A 63 1.51 7.50 13.14
C MET A 63 2.31 6.91 11.98
N TYR A 64 2.53 5.60 12.04
CA TYR A 64 3.05 4.79 10.94
C TYR A 64 2.07 3.64 10.65
N GLU A 65 2.43 2.75 9.74
CA GLU A 65 1.57 1.73 9.12
C GLU A 65 0.64 2.29 8.05
N CYS A 66 0.92 1.96 6.79
CA CYS A 66 0.17 2.48 5.64
C CYS A 66 -1.34 2.17 5.74
N ALA A 67 -1.72 0.96 6.19
CA ALA A 67 -3.14 0.60 6.32
C ALA A 67 -3.84 1.40 7.42
N ALA A 68 -3.16 1.63 8.55
CA ALA A 68 -3.69 2.44 9.64
C ALA A 68 -3.81 3.91 9.25
N ILE A 69 -2.80 4.46 8.56
CA ILE A 69 -2.85 5.82 8.00
C ILE A 69 -4.01 5.95 7.01
N THR A 70 -4.23 4.96 6.14
CA THR A 70 -5.34 4.98 5.20
C THR A 70 -6.69 5.07 5.92
N ILE A 71 -6.92 4.24 6.93
CA ILE A 71 -8.16 4.28 7.72
C ILE A 71 -8.30 5.63 8.43
N PHE A 72 -7.24 6.08 9.10
CA PHE A 72 -7.23 7.36 9.83
C PHE A 72 -7.59 8.54 8.93
N LEU A 73 -6.98 8.63 7.74
CA LEU A 73 -7.24 9.72 6.80
C LEU A 73 -8.67 9.68 6.25
N CYS A 74 -9.20 8.49 5.92
CA CYS A 74 -10.59 8.36 5.50
C CYS A 74 -11.58 8.77 6.60
N ASP A 75 -11.31 8.37 7.85
CA ASP A 75 -12.19 8.68 8.99
C ASP A 75 -12.11 10.15 9.39
N ARG A 76 -10.94 10.79 9.20
CA ARG A 76 -10.73 12.22 9.46
C ARG A 76 -11.29 13.13 8.36
N HIS A 77 -11.46 12.59 7.16
CA HIS A 77 -11.97 13.29 5.97
C HIS A 77 -13.15 12.53 5.33
N PRO A 78 -14.26 12.33 6.05
CA PRO A 78 -15.42 11.59 5.54
C PRO A 78 -16.04 12.24 4.30
N GLU A 79 -15.87 13.55 4.12
CA GLU A 79 -16.31 14.32 2.95
C GLU A 79 -15.65 13.88 1.64
N ALA A 80 -14.48 13.23 1.70
CA ALA A 80 -13.80 12.70 0.53
C ALA A 80 -14.44 11.41 0.01
N VAL A 81 -15.30 10.75 0.80
CA VAL A 81 -16.03 9.52 0.45
C VAL A 81 -15.08 8.42 -0.08
N LEU A 82 -13.96 8.23 0.61
CA LEU A 82 -12.92 7.25 0.24
C LEU A 82 -12.98 5.95 1.05
N SER A 83 -14.00 5.78 1.89
CA SER A 83 -14.26 4.54 2.62
C SER A 83 -15.76 4.33 2.76
N PRO A 84 -16.24 3.08 2.79
CA PRO A 84 -17.63 2.80 3.17
C PRO A 84 -17.96 3.38 4.55
N ASP A 85 -19.22 3.76 4.74
CA ASP A 85 -19.76 4.22 6.01
C ASP A 85 -19.68 3.11 7.07
N PHE A 86 -19.42 3.46 8.32
CA PHE A 86 -19.35 2.53 9.45
C PHE A 86 -20.60 1.65 9.60
N ALA A 87 -21.77 2.15 9.22
CA ALA A 87 -23.02 1.41 9.34
C ALA A 87 -23.27 0.41 8.21
N THR A 88 -22.46 0.41 7.14
CA THR A 88 -22.69 -0.46 5.99
C THR A 88 -21.86 -1.75 6.04
N PRO A 89 -22.37 -2.87 5.49
CA PRO A 89 -21.65 -4.15 5.46
C PRO A 89 -20.27 -4.06 4.79
N GLU A 90 -20.12 -3.18 3.80
CA GLU A 90 -18.90 -3.02 3.01
C GLU A 90 -17.73 -2.50 3.85
N ARG A 91 -17.99 -1.85 5.00
CA ARG A 91 -16.93 -1.43 5.93
C ARG A 91 -16.10 -2.62 6.42
N ALA A 92 -16.75 -3.75 6.69
CA ALA A 92 -16.05 -4.96 7.12
C ALA A 92 -15.09 -5.46 6.02
N LEU A 93 -15.54 -5.45 4.77
CA LEU A 93 -14.72 -5.84 3.63
C LEU A 93 -13.56 -4.84 3.39
N PHE A 94 -13.80 -3.53 3.54
CA PHE A 94 -12.75 -2.50 3.46
C PHE A 94 -11.63 -2.76 4.47
N LEU A 95 -11.99 -2.93 5.76
CA LEU A 95 -11.02 -3.18 6.82
C LEU A 95 -10.28 -4.51 6.61
N GLN A 96 -11.01 -5.58 6.29
CA GLN A 96 -10.41 -6.89 5.97
C GLN A 96 -9.40 -6.77 4.83
N THR A 97 -9.76 -6.07 3.76
CA THR A 97 -8.92 -5.94 2.56
C THR A 97 -7.64 -5.16 2.85
N LEU A 98 -7.73 -4.05 3.59
CA LEU A 98 -6.54 -3.28 3.96
C LEU A 98 -5.58 -4.08 4.85
N VAL A 99 -6.11 -4.85 5.82
CA VAL A 99 -5.29 -5.72 6.67
C VAL A 99 -4.73 -6.90 5.88
N TYR A 100 -5.46 -7.43 4.91
CA TYR A 100 -4.96 -8.47 4.02
C TYR A 100 -3.82 -7.96 3.13
N PHE A 101 -3.92 -6.73 2.64
CA PHE A 101 -2.83 -6.08 1.90
C PHE A 101 -1.55 -5.97 2.75
N SER A 102 -1.63 -5.47 3.99
CA SER A 102 -0.45 -5.34 4.85
C SER A 102 0.11 -6.69 5.30
N ASN A 103 -0.74 -7.65 5.67
CA ASN A 103 -0.29 -8.85 6.37
C ASN A 103 -0.05 -10.04 5.43
N SER A 104 -0.74 -10.09 4.29
CA SER A 104 -0.62 -11.18 3.32
C SER A 104 0.21 -10.77 2.11
N ILE A 105 -0.21 -9.73 1.37
CA ILE A 105 0.45 -9.36 0.11
C ILE A 105 1.83 -8.73 0.37
N GLN A 106 1.91 -7.72 1.25
CA GLN A 106 3.20 -7.09 1.55
C GLN A 106 4.18 -8.08 2.20
N ASN A 107 3.71 -8.99 3.04
CA ASN A 107 4.57 -10.05 3.59
C ASN A 107 5.09 -11.01 2.50
N ALA A 108 4.26 -11.35 1.50
CA ALA A 108 4.72 -12.12 0.34
C ALA A 108 5.78 -11.38 -0.48
N PHE A 109 5.65 -10.05 -0.62
CA PHE A 109 6.71 -9.20 -1.17
C PHE A 109 7.97 -9.22 -0.30
N GLN A 110 7.85 -9.16 1.02
CA GLN A 110 9.01 -9.17 1.92
C GLN A 110 9.82 -10.47 1.81
N LEU A 111 9.15 -11.63 1.68
CA LEU A 111 9.81 -12.92 1.45
C LEU A 111 10.66 -12.93 0.17
N ASP A 112 10.24 -12.22 -0.89
CA ASP A 112 11.01 -12.12 -2.14
C ASP A 112 12.07 -11.02 -2.12
N TYR A 113 11.76 -9.83 -1.59
CA TYR A 113 12.67 -8.68 -1.60
C TYR A 113 13.72 -8.73 -0.48
N TYR A 114 13.39 -9.35 0.66
CA TYR A 114 14.23 -9.41 1.85
C TYR A 114 14.26 -10.83 2.43
N PRO A 115 14.67 -11.85 1.65
CA PRO A 115 14.67 -13.24 2.08
C PRO A 115 15.59 -13.48 3.30
N ASP A 116 16.60 -12.62 3.49
CA ASP A 116 17.50 -12.59 4.65
C ASP A 116 16.78 -12.41 5.99
N ARG A 117 15.55 -11.85 5.99
CA ARG A 117 14.73 -11.70 7.21
C ARG A 117 13.95 -12.96 7.57
N PHE A 118 13.90 -13.94 6.66
CA PHE A 118 13.07 -15.14 6.78
C PHE A 118 13.88 -16.43 6.66
N ALA A 119 15.21 -16.30 6.67
CA ALA A 119 16.16 -17.39 6.57
C ALA A 119 17.33 -17.11 7.52
N ASP A 120 17.71 -18.10 8.32
CA ASP A 120 18.83 -17.94 9.26
C ASP A 120 20.19 -17.95 8.53
N THR A 121 20.23 -18.53 7.34
CA THR A 121 21.44 -18.72 6.55
C THR A 121 21.22 -18.38 5.07
N ARG A 122 22.30 -17.95 4.40
CA ARG A 122 22.25 -17.53 2.99
C ARG A 122 21.79 -18.62 2.02
N ASP A 123 22.09 -19.88 2.30
CA ASP A 123 21.65 -21.02 1.48
C ASP A 123 20.12 -21.24 1.54
N GLN A 124 19.48 -20.82 2.64
CA GLN A 124 18.04 -20.92 2.84
C GLN A 124 17.25 -19.76 2.22
N GLU A 125 17.89 -18.62 1.95
CA GLU A 125 17.25 -17.42 1.36
C GLU A 125 16.50 -17.74 0.05
N SER A 126 17.07 -18.59 -0.80
CA SER A 126 16.41 -19.00 -2.06
C SER A 126 15.09 -19.73 -1.83
N SER A 127 14.95 -20.45 -0.71
CA SER A 127 13.71 -21.13 -0.32
C SER A 127 12.65 -20.14 0.13
N ALA A 128 13.03 -19.15 0.94
CA ALA A 128 12.16 -18.05 1.34
C ALA A 128 11.68 -17.26 0.12
N GLN A 129 12.58 -16.96 -0.82
CA GLN A 129 12.24 -16.27 -2.05
C GLN A 129 11.22 -17.05 -2.89
N ARG A 130 11.46 -18.34 -3.16
CA ARG A 130 10.51 -19.20 -3.89
C ARG A 130 9.15 -19.29 -3.19
N ARG A 131 9.12 -19.27 -1.86
CA ARG A 131 7.87 -19.20 -1.08
C ARG A 131 7.17 -17.86 -1.29
N GLY A 132 7.90 -16.74 -1.27
CA GLY A 132 7.38 -15.41 -1.58
C GLY A 132 6.72 -15.34 -2.96
N LEU A 133 7.40 -15.85 -4.01
CA LEU A 133 6.87 -15.87 -5.38
C LEU A 133 5.56 -16.68 -5.51
N ARG A 134 5.45 -17.80 -4.79
CA ARG A 134 4.22 -18.61 -4.76
C ARG A 134 3.11 -17.87 -4.01
N ARG A 135 3.43 -17.32 -2.83
CA ARG A 135 2.49 -16.57 -2.00
C ARG A 135 1.96 -15.35 -2.74
N LEU A 136 2.79 -14.63 -3.50
CA LEU A 136 2.34 -13.50 -4.32
C LEU A 136 1.23 -13.92 -5.28
N ARG A 137 1.42 -15.03 -6.02
CA ARG A 137 0.39 -15.56 -6.93
C ARG A 137 -0.90 -15.91 -6.20
N GLU A 138 -0.79 -16.66 -5.11
CA GLU A 138 -1.96 -17.06 -4.30
C GLU A 138 -2.70 -15.84 -3.76
N THR A 139 -1.99 -14.87 -3.18
CA THR A 139 -2.62 -13.72 -2.53
C THR A 139 -3.23 -12.75 -3.53
N TRP A 140 -2.62 -12.58 -4.71
CA TRP A 140 -3.18 -11.76 -5.78
C TRP A 140 -4.41 -12.42 -6.41
N GLN A 141 -4.41 -13.76 -6.58
CA GLN A 141 -5.58 -14.48 -7.06
C GLN A 141 -6.78 -14.30 -6.13
N VAL A 142 -6.57 -14.39 -4.80
CA VAL A 142 -7.64 -14.14 -3.82
C VAL A 142 -8.28 -12.76 -4.00
N ILE A 143 -7.48 -11.74 -4.27
CA ILE A 143 -8.00 -10.38 -4.50
C ILE A 143 -8.66 -10.27 -5.87
N ASP A 144 -8.11 -10.91 -6.91
CA ASP A 144 -8.71 -10.95 -8.24
C ASP A 144 -10.11 -11.58 -8.22
N ASP A 145 -10.25 -12.69 -7.49
CA ASP A 145 -11.51 -13.39 -7.29
C ASP A 145 -12.49 -12.57 -6.43
N GLN A 146 -11.98 -11.89 -5.38
CA GLN A 146 -12.80 -11.01 -4.53
C GLN A 146 -13.40 -9.84 -5.33
N ILE A 147 -12.64 -9.26 -6.26
CA ILE A 147 -13.15 -8.17 -7.11
C ILE A 147 -14.28 -8.70 -8.00
N GLY A 148 -14.08 -9.85 -8.65
CA GLY A 148 -15.06 -10.42 -9.58
C GLY A 148 -15.57 -9.39 -10.60
N ASP A 149 -16.89 -9.32 -10.75
CA ASP A 149 -17.56 -8.40 -11.69
C ASP A 149 -17.79 -6.99 -11.12
N ASN A 150 -17.33 -6.69 -9.90
CA ASN A 150 -17.52 -5.38 -9.27
C ASN A 150 -16.81 -4.26 -10.03
N GLU A 151 -17.40 -3.06 -10.06
CA GLU A 151 -16.80 -1.93 -10.75
C GLU A 151 -15.44 -1.52 -10.14
N TRP A 152 -15.35 -1.56 -8.81
CA TRP A 152 -14.22 -1.25 -7.94
C TRP A 152 -13.96 -2.42 -6.98
N LEU A 153 -12.88 -2.34 -6.21
CA LEU A 153 -12.43 -3.43 -5.33
C LEU A 153 -13.49 -3.87 -4.30
N LEU A 154 -14.37 -2.96 -3.89
CA LEU A 154 -15.37 -3.20 -2.84
C LEU A 154 -16.82 -3.16 -3.34
N GLY A 155 -17.04 -3.09 -4.66
CA GLY A 155 -18.38 -2.94 -5.25
C GLY A 155 -18.41 -1.80 -6.26
N ASP A 156 -19.41 -0.94 -6.16
CA ASP A 156 -19.68 0.08 -7.19
C ASP A 156 -18.95 1.41 -6.97
N GLN A 157 -18.34 1.61 -5.80
CA GLN A 157 -17.73 2.89 -5.43
C GLN A 157 -16.20 2.78 -5.30
N PHE A 158 -15.51 3.78 -5.83
CA PHE A 158 -14.07 3.95 -5.64
C PHE A 158 -13.75 4.25 -4.17
N SER A 159 -12.66 3.68 -3.67
CA SER A 159 -12.23 3.82 -2.29
C SER A 159 -10.71 3.90 -2.16
N ALA A 160 -10.23 4.22 -0.96
CA ALA A 160 -8.81 4.17 -0.64
C ALA A 160 -8.21 2.76 -0.74
N ALA A 161 -9.04 1.70 -0.70
CA ALA A 161 -8.55 0.34 -0.94
C ALA A 161 -8.10 0.14 -2.40
N ASP A 162 -8.74 0.81 -3.37
CA ASP A 162 -8.32 0.79 -4.77
C ASP A 162 -6.97 1.50 -4.97
N ILE A 163 -6.73 2.60 -4.26
CA ILE A 163 -5.44 3.31 -4.22
C ILE A 163 -4.33 2.39 -3.68
N TYR A 164 -4.63 1.69 -2.58
CA TYR A 164 -3.70 0.75 -1.95
C TYR A 164 -3.38 -0.41 -2.90
N LEU A 165 -4.40 -0.98 -3.55
CA LEU A 165 -4.22 -2.03 -4.56
C LEU A 165 -3.31 -1.56 -5.69
N PHE A 166 -3.60 -0.38 -6.28
CA PHE A 166 -2.79 0.18 -7.35
C PHE A 166 -1.33 0.33 -6.92
N MET A 167 -1.09 0.94 -5.76
CA MET A 167 0.26 1.08 -5.20
C MET A 167 0.98 -0.27 -5.11
N LEU A 168 0.33 -1.33 -4.61
CA LEU A 168 0.93 -2.66 -4.53
C LEU A 168 1.23 -3.26 -5.92
N THR A 169 0.40 -3.00 -6.93
CA THR A 169 0.70 -3.47 -8.30
C THR A 169 1.97 -2.84 -8.87
N THR A 170 2.31 -1.61 -8.44
CA THR A 170 3.55 -0.94 -8.89
C THR A 170 4.82 -1.58 -8.34
N TRP A 171 4.71 -2.48 -7.36
CA TRP A 171 5.86 -3.19 -6.78
C TRP A 171 6.18 -4.51 -7.48
N LEU A 172 5.30 -4.98 -8.38
CA LEU A 172 5.54 -6.19 -9.15
C LEU A 172 6.73 -6.01 -10.09
N LYS A 173 7.67 -6.94 -10.02
CA LYS A 173 8.89 -7.01 -10.84
C LYS A 173 9.00 -8.38 -11.51
N PRO A 174 8.38 -8.58 -12.69
CA PRO A 174 8.41 -9.85 -13.40
C PRO A 174 9.81 -10.39 -13.68
N GLU A 175 10.81 -9.51 -13.81
CA GLU A 175 12.22 -9.87 -13.95
C GLU A 175 12.80 -10.63 -12.75
N ARG A 176 12.13 -10.58 -11.58
CA ARG A 176 12.44 -11.38 -10.38
C ARG A 176 11.68 -12.72 -10.33
N GLY A 177 10.86 -13.04 -11.34
CA GLY A 177 9.98 -14.21 -11.34
C GLY A 177 8.66 -14.02 -10.58
N GLN A 178 8.40 -12.79 -10.11
CA GLN A 178 7.10 -12.38 -9.56
C GLN A 178 6.01 -12.47 -10.64
N PRO A 179 4.74 -12.65 -10.25
CA PRO A 179 3.68 -12.67 -11.24
C PRO A 179 3.54 -11.32 -11.95
N ARG A 180 3.02 -11.38 -13.16
CA ARG A 180 2.61 -10.22 -13.94
C ARG A 180 1.20 -9.82 -13.54
N VAL A 181 0.90 -8.51 -13.56
CA VAL A 181 -0.47 -8.04 -13.29
C VAL A 181 -1.46 -8.58 -14.34
N GLU A 182 -0.97 -8.91 -15.55
CA GLU A 182 -1.74 -9.55 -16.61
C GLU A 182 -2.28 -10.94 -16.26
N GLU A 183 -1.73 -11.62 -15.24
CA GLU A 183 -2.25 -12.89 -14.74
C GLU A 183 -3.58 -12.71 -13.98
N PHE A 184 -3.91 -11.49 -13.55
CA PHE A 184 -5.06 -11.17 -12.69
C PHE A 184 -5.93 -10.11 -13.38
N ALA A 185 -6.96 -10.56 -14.10
CA ALA A 185 -7.74 -9.73 -15.00
C ALA A 185 -8.47 -8.57 -14.28
N ASN A 186 -9.02 -8.84 -13.10
CA ASN A 186 -9.76 -7.87 -12.30
C ASN A 186 -8.82 -6.90 -11.59
N VAL A 187 -7.74 -7.39 -11.00
CA VAL A 187 -6.69 -6.54 -10.40
C VAL A 187 -6.12 -5.59 -11.45
N LYS A 188 -5.80 -6.08 -12.65
CA LYS A 188 -5.33 -5.26 -13.77
C LYS A 188 -6.37 -4.21 -14.16
N ARG A 189 -7.64 -4.59 -14.25
CA ARG A 189 -8.73 -3.65 -14.58
C ARG A 189 -8.81 -2.52 -13.57
N ILE A 190 -8.82 -2.83 -12.27
CA ILE A 190 -8.83 -1.82 -11.21
C ILE A 190 -7.58 -0.95 -11.28
N ALA A 191 -6.38 -1.54 -11.33
CA ALA A 191 -5.13 -0.80 -11.40
C ALA A 191 -5.08 0.17 -12.60
N ASN A 192 -5.59 -0.25 -13.77
CA ASN A 192 -5.68 0.61 -14.94
C ASN A 192 -6.66 1.76 -14.75
N LYS A 193 -7.83 1.53 -14.15
CA LYS A 193 -8.79 2.60 -13.83
C LYS A 193 -8.20 3.59 -12.83
N VAL A 194 -7.56 3.11 -11.77
CA VAL A 194 -6.92 3.94 -10.74
C VAL A 194 -5.78 4.77 -11.33
N ARG A 195 -4.97 4.21 -12.25
CA ARG A 195 -3.89 4.93 -12.93
C ARG A 195 -4.36 6.18 -13.69
N GLN A 196 -5.60 6.21 -14.16
CA GLN A 196 -6.15 7.36 -14.89
C GLN A 196 -6.55 8.53 -13.98
N ARG A 197 -6.55 8.34 -12.65
CA ARG A 197 -6.93 9.40 -11.71
C ARG A 197 -5.88 10.51 -11.69
N PRO A 198 -6.27 11.80 -11.68
CA PRO A 198 -5.32 12.92 -11.67
C PRO A 198 -4.34 12.89 -10.49
N SER A 199 -4.82 12.51 -9.30
CA SER A 199 -4.00 12.34 -8.08
C SER A 199 -2.87 11.31 -8.29
N VAL A 200 -3.20 10.17 -8.91
CA VAL A 200 -2.28 9.08 -9.18
C VAL A 200 -1.27 9.51 -10.24
N GLN A 201 -1.72 10.14 -11.32
CA GLN A 201 -0.83 10.68 -12.35
C GLN A 201 0.12 11.72 -11.76
N LYS A 202 -0.35 12.62 -10.90
CA LYS A 202 0.50 13.61 -10.22
C LYS A 202 1.58 12.97 -9.34
N VAL A 203 1.24 11.89 -8.63
CA VAL A 203 2.16 11.24 -7.70
C VAL A 203 3.13 10.28 -8.40
N TYR A 204 2.71 9.64 -9.49
CA TYR A 204 3.46 8.63 -10.23
C TYR A 204 3.97 9.09 -11.60
N ALA A 205 3.91 10.39 -11.90
CA ALA A 205 4.51 11.00 -13.09
C ALA A 205 6.04 10.85 -13.13
#